data_AF-A0A7D5R636-F1
#
_entry.id   AF-A0A7D5R636-F1
#
_cell.length_a   1.000
_cell.length_b   1.000
_cell.length_c   1.000
_cell.angle_alpha   90.00
_cell.angle_beta   90.00
_cell.angle_gamma   90.00
#
_symmetry.space_group_name_H-M   'P 1'
#
loop_
_entity.id
_entity.type
_entity.pdbx_description
1 polymer ?
#
loop_
_entity_poly.entity_id
_entity_poly.type
_entity_poly.pdbx_seq_one_letter_code
_entity_poly.pdbx_strand_id
1 'polypeptide(L)' 'MDFEEDEWNQISNNPIVFQTIKNDVSLEIEDTSHKSYKLRFKEGGKIHMFRVVGKFRLTWDDDDIL' A
#
# COMPACT_ATOMS: atom_id res chain seq x y z
N MET A 1 -4.71 -5.22 -7.71
CA MET A 1 -3.79 -4.18 -7.22
C MET A 1 -2.54 -4.35 -8.04
N ASP A 2 -2.15 -3.31 -8.75
CA ASP A 2 -0.93 -3.31 -9.56
C ASP A 2 0.13 -2.61 -8.72
N PHE A 3 1.03 -3.39 -8.13
CA PHE A 3 2.17 -2.85 -7.39
C PHE A 3 3.37 -2.95 -8.33
N GLU A 4 3.82 -1.81 -8.83
CA GLU A 4 4.94 -1.71 -9.75
C GLU A 4 6.21 -2.29 -9.10
N GLU A 5 6.87 -3.23 -9.77
CA GLU A 5 8.04 -3.96 -9.22
C GLU A 5 9.25 -3.05 -8.97
N ASP A 6 9.32 -1.89 -9.64
CA ASP A 6 10.36 -0.87 -9.45
C ASP A 6 10.05 0.11 -8.31
N GLU A 7 8.87 -0.01 -7.69
CA GLU A 7 8.42 0.85 -6.60
C GLU A 7 8.16 0.08 -5.30
N TRP A 8 7.74 -1.18 -5.42
CA TRP A 8 7.29 -2.01 -4.32
C TRP A 8 8.00 -3.35 -4.28
N ASN A 9 8.34 -3.78 -3.07
CA ASN A 9 8.82 -5.12 -2.80
C ASN A 9 7.91 -5.81 -1.78
N GLN A 10 7.50 -7.04 -2.07
CA GLN A 10 6.73 -7.85 -1.11
C GLN A 10 7.69 -8.49 -0.09
N ILE A 11 7.73 -7.92 1.12
CA ILE A 11 8.63 -8.39 2.19
C ILE A 11 8.02 -9.50 3.06
N SER A 12 6.72 -9.72 2.96
CA SER A 12 6.02 -10.79 3.69
C SER A 12 4.81 -11.29 2.91
N ASN A 13 4.53 -12.59 3.01
CA ASN A 13 3.38 -13.24 2.36
C ASN A 13 2.29 -13.70 3.34
N ASN A 14 2.58 -13.78 4.64
CA ASN A 14 1.58 -14.09 5.67
C ASN A 14 1.98 -13.46 7.03
N PRO A 15 1.53 -12.23 7.35
CA PRO A 15 0.59 -11.39 6.57
C PRO A 15 1.22 -10.81 5.30
N ILE A 16 0.40 -10.39 4.33
CA ILE A 16 0.93 -9.76 3.10
C ILE A 16 1.37 -8.33 3.43
N VAL A 17 2.64 -8.04 3.19
CA VAL A 17 3.23 -6.72 3.41
C VAL A 17 4.05 -6.31 2.21
N PHE A 18 3.74 -5.13 1.66
CA PHE A 18 4.54 -4.47 0.65
C PHE A 18 5.29 -3.30 1.26
N GLN A 19 6.52 -3.10 0.81
CA GLN A 19 7.38 -2.02 1.24
C GLN A 19 7.86 -1.23 0.01
N THR A 20 7.85 0.09 0.10
CA THR A 20 8.39 0.95 -0.94
C THR A 20 9.92 0.85 -1.01
N ILE A 21 10.46 0.81 -2.22
CA ILE A 21 11.92 0.72 -2.44
C ILE A 21 12.57 2.07 -2.79
N LYS A 22 11.78 3.13 -2.93
CA LYS A 22 12.21 4.51 -3.20
C LYS A 22 11.26 5.52 -2.54
N ASN A 23 11.67 6.79 -2.50
CA ASN A 23 10.86 7.89 -1.97
C ASN A 23 9.80 8.35 -2.99
N ASP A 24 8.74 9.00 -2.50
CA ASP A 24 7.63 9.58 -3.28
C ASP A 24 6.87 8.55 -4.14
N VAL A 25 6.81 7.31 -3.68
CA VAL A 25 6.00 6.26 -4.30
C VAL A 25 4.53 6.55 -4.04
N SER A 26 3.75 6.63 -5.11
CA SER A 26 2.32 6.95 -5.04
C SER A 26 1.47 5.69 -5.06
N LEU A 27 0.51 5.61 -4.15
CA LEU A 27 -0.55 4.59 -4.18
C LEU A 27 -1.90 5.26 -4.33
N GLU A 28 -2.59 4.94 -5.43
CA GLU A 28 -3.95 5.39 -5.68
C GLU A 28 -4.94 4.31 -5.26
N ILE A 29 -5.89 4.67 -4.39
CA ILE A 29 -6.87 3.76 -3.80
C ILE A 29 -8.26 4.30 -4.08
N GLU A 30 -9.13 3.47 -4.63
CA GLU A 30 -10.58 3.74 -4.68
C GLU A 30 -11.29 2.90 -3.61
N ASP A 31 -12.03 3.56 -2.72
CA ASP A 31 -12.79 2.88 -1.67
C ASP A 31 -14.14 2.34 -2.17
N THR A 32 -14.85 1.59 -1.33
CA THR A 32 -16.17 1.02 -1.69
C THR A 32 -17.29 2.05 -1.83
N SER A 33 -17.00 3.33 -1.57
CA SER A 33 -17.88 4.47 -1.76
C SER A 33 -17.48 5.30 -2.98
N HIS A 34 -16.62 4.77 -3.86
CA HIS A 34 -16.10 5.43 -5.06
C HIS A 34 -15.33 6.73 -4.77
N LYS A 35 -14.72 6.83 -3.58
CA LYS A 35 -13.81 7.92 -3.28
C LYS A 35 -12.38 7.48 -3.58
N SER A 36 -11.69 8.32 -4.34
CA SER A 36 -10.27 8.12 -4.67
C SER A 36 -9.39 8.84 -3.65
N TYR A 37 -8.35 8.16 -3.21
CA TYR A 37 -7.31 8.67 -2.31
C TYR A 37 -5.95 8.44 -2.97
N LYS A 38 -5.05 9.39 -2.79
CA LYS A 38 -3.66 9.27 -3.22
C LYS A 38 -2.77 9.39 -2.00
N LEU A 39 -2.07 8.30 -1.69
CA LEU A 39 -1.07 8.24 -0.64
C LEU A 39 0.32 8.35 -1.27
N ARG A 40 1.21 9.13 -0.66
CA ARG A 40 2.62 9.21 -1.06
C ARG A 40 3.46 8.68 0.08
N PHE A 41 4.31 7.71 -0.21
CA PHE A 41 5.11 7.04 0.80
C PHE A 41 6.57 7.49 0.71
N LYS A 42 7.21 7.60 1.87
CA LYS A 42 8.68 7.67 1.94
C LYS A 42 9.29 6.29 1.63
N GLU A 43 10.57 6.25 1.33
CA GLU A 43 11.30 5.00 1.14
C GLU A 43 11.24 4.13 2.39
N GLY A 44 10.99 2.83 2.21
CA GLY A 44 10.83 1.88 3.29
C GLY A 44 9.46 1.91 3.97
N GLY A 45 8.55 2.79 3.55
CA GLY A 45 7.16 2.86 4.01
C GLY A 45 6.41 1.57 3.68
N LYS A 46 5.49 1.16 4.58
CA LYS A 46 4.87 -0.16 4.50
C LYS A 46 3.36 -0.08 4.37
N ILE A 47 2.82 -0.98 3.58
CA ILE A 47 1.39 -1.25 3.51
C ILE A 47 1.11 -2.70 3.82
N HIS A 48 0.20 -2.92 4.76
CA HIS A 48 -0.29 -4.25 5.09
C HIS A 48 -1.60 -4.49 4.34
N MET A 49 -1.69 -5.64 3.70
CA MET A 49 -2.89 -6.05 2.97
C MET A 49 -3.48 -7.32 3.57
N PHE A 50 -4.77 -7.28 3.86
CA PHE A 50 -5.52 -8.43 4.34
C PHE A 50 -6.75 -8.66 3.47
N ARG A 51 -6.96 -9.92 3.08
CA ARG A 51 -8.19 -10.31 2.40
C ARG A 51 -9.28 -10.55 3.45
N VAL A 52 -10.40 -9.86 3.28
CA VAL A 52 -11.66 -10.10 4.01
C VAL A 52 -12.71 -10.57 3.01
N VAL A 53 -13.85 -11.09 3.49
CA VAL A 53 -14.89 -11.67 2.62
C VAL A 53 -15.35 -10.63 1.59
N GLY A 54 -14.99 -10.85 0.32
CA GLY A 54 -15.33 -10.00 -0.82
C GLY A 54 -14.62 -8.63 -0.89
N LYS A 55 -13.66 -8.34 -0.01
CA LYS A 55 -12.98 -7.03 0.06
C LYS A 55 -11.49 -7.18 0.42
N PHE A 56 -10.73 -6.12 0.16
CA PHE A 56 -9.37 -5.97 0.71
C PHE A 56 -9.37 -4.89 1.77
N ARG A 57 -8.65 -5.13 2.86
CA ARG A 57 -8.34 -4.11 3.86
C ARG A 57 -6.87 -3.74 3.71
N LEU A 58 -6.63 -2.45 3.53
CA LEU A 58 -5.31 -1.84 3.52
C LEU A 58 -5.11 -1.08 4.83
N THR A 59 -3.93 -1.20 5.42
CA THR A 59 -3.52 -0.42 6.59
C THR A 59 -2.07 0.02 6.44
N TRP A 60 -1.79 1.25 6.79
CA TRP A 60 -0.47 1.87 6.75
C TRP A 60 -0.24 2.64 8.06
N ASP A 61 1.01 3.04 8.29
CA ASP A 61 1.37 4.00 9.34
C ASP A 61 1.37 5.41 8.75
N ASP A 62 0.79 6.39 9.44
CA ASP A 62 0.80 7.77 8.97
C ASP A 62 2.23 8.34 8.99
N ASP A 63 3.11 7.81 9.83
CA ASP A 63 4.53 8.17 9.83
C ASP A 63 5.23 7.76 8.52
N ASP A 64 4.70 6.79 7.76
CA ASP A 64 5.25 6.34 6.48
C ASP A 64 4.81 7.22 5.29
N ILE A 65 3.85 8.13 5.52
CA ILE A 65 3.29 9.03 4.51
C ILE A 65 4.08 10.36 4.47
N LEU A 66 4.23 10.94 3.27
CA LEU A 66 4.83 12.26 3.02
C LEU A 66 3.83 13.41 3.16
#